data_AF-A0A238WFB7-F1
#
_entry.id   AF-A0A238WFB7-F1
#
_cell.length_a   1.000
_cell.length_b   1.000
_cell.length_c   1.000
_cell.angle_alpha   90.00
_cell.angle_beta   90.00
_cell.angle_gamma   90.00
#
_symmetry.space_group_name_H-M   'P 1'
#
loop_
_entity.id
_entity.type
_entity.pdbx_description
1 polymer ?
#
loop_
_entity_poly.entity_id
_entity_poly.type
_entity_poly.pdbx_seq_one_letter_code
_entity_poly.pdbx_strand_id
1 'polypeptide(L)'
;MTTLARQAGSPFALLMLWQLAAAATAGRFLLAGPVEVLAWLSANPGLVGRALSVTLANAAWGFLTGNVAAILIAAVAMGWPRVLPLLTGLALVVFCLPLIATGPILRVMMGPGNGPQIVLAALAVYYTTLIPLLAGLRAAPAGWFDLVATYGRGRLAELVHIRARSSLPYLLAGLQISAPAAFLGAMVGEFTGAERGLGVLTIRFARDLNVPALWSLAAVAAAISIAAYLAIGAAGKRLQTERPPVILAPPRLSRGSAPDRLGHAGLLAVATLALWWGGMEALGLDPFFAKRPPDLLAALTVAPEAAAMWQALLRAAGETAAFVLPGYAAGLALGAGLAMLLSLVPALAELVTPLAIALRSVPIVTTAPLVVLLLGRGAAGTIALVALMVFFPTFVACQHGLRQAPGQVLDILRSYGAGPLRQMLHVRIPAMLPAFFASARIGVPAAILAVTVAEWLATGRGLGNLMTLSASLSDYTMLWLTVVLATLASILGYAGVAWAERRVLRVFAPEQVDR
;
A
#
# COMPACT_ATOMS: atom_id res chain seq x y z
N MET A 1 -8.95 38.81 3.85
CA MET A 1 -8.16 38.70 2.60
C MET A 1 -6.71 38.21 2.81
N THR A 2 -6.31 37.81 4.02
CA THR A 2 -4.91 37.43 4.35
C THR A 2 -4.61 35.94 4.33
N THR A 3 -5.61 35.06 4.36
CA THR A 3 -5.44 33.58 4.33
C THR A 3 -5.30 33.01 2.92
N LEU A 4 -5.98 33.57 1.92
CA LEU A 4 -5.88 33.11 0.52
C LEU A 4 -4.53 33.44 -0.12
N ALA A 5 -3.93 34.60 0.20
CA ALA A 5 -2.60 34.98 -0.28
C ALA A 5 -1.48 34.10 0.31
N ARG A 6 -1.61 33.65 1.57
CA ARG A 6 -0.67 32.71 2.21
C ARG A 6 -0.71 31.30 1.60
N GLN A 7 -1.89 30.84 1.17
CA GLN A 7 -2.03 29.53 0.51
C GLN A 7 -1.57 29.55 -0.94
N ALA A 8 -1.73 30.67 -1.66
CA ALA A 8 -1.26 30.81 -3.05
C ALA A 8 0.27 30.91 -3.18
N GLY A 9 0.98 31.42 -2.16
CA GLY A 9 2.45 31.51 -2.17
C GLY A 9 3.17 30.15 -2.02
N SER A 10 2.52 29.17 -1.39
CA SER A 10 3.09 27.83 -1.13
C SER A 10 3.44 27.02 -2.40
N PRO A 11 2.53 26.85 -3.39
CA PRO A 11 2.84 26.05 -4.58
C PRO A 11 3.87 26.73 -5.49
N PHE A 12 3.81 28.05 -5.63
CA PHE A 12 4.79 28.79 -6.44
C PHE A 12 6.20 28.72 -5.83
N ALA A 13 6.32 28.87 -4.50
CA ALA A 13 7.59 28.70 -3.80
C ALA A 13 8.17 27.29 -3.98
N LEU A 14 7.32 26.25 -3.95
CA LEU A 14 7.76 24.87 -4.21
C LEU A 14 8.24 24.66 -5.65
N LEU A 15 7.54 25.23 -6.63
CA LEU A 15 7.97 25.18 -8.03
C LEU A 15 9.28 25.95 -8.27
N MET A 16 9.45 27.11 -7.63
CA MET A 16 10.72 27.84 -7.66
C MET A 16 11.84 27.06 -7.01
N LEU A 17 11.62 26.46 -5.83
CA LEU A 17 12.61 25.62 -5.16
C LEU A 17 13.00 24.42 -6.02
N TRP A 18 12.04 23.78 -6.70
CA TRP A 18 12.30 22.69 -7.63
C TRP A 18 13.12 23.17 -8.84
N GLN A 19 12.77 24.31 -9.43
CA GLN A 19 13.52 24.90 -10.54
C GLN A 19 14.94 25.31 -10.14
N LEU A 20 15.12 25.85 -8.93
CA LEU A 20 16.44 26.20 -8.39
C LEU A 20 17.28 24.95 -8.12
N ALA A 21 16.68 23.89 -7.57
CA ALA A 21 17.36 22.61 -7.39
C ALA A 21 17.77 21.97 -8.72
N ALA A 22 16.93 22.10 -9.75
CA ALA A 22 17.24 21.66 -11.11
C ALA A 22 18.42 22.45 -11.69
N ALA A 23 18.38 23.78 -11.58
CA ALA A 23 19.48 24.63 -12.03
C ALA A 23 20.79 24.31 -11.29
N ALA A 24 20.73 24.07 -9.97
CA ALA A 24 21.89 23.73 -9.15
C ALA A 24 22.49 22.34 -9.49
N THR A 25 21.72 21.48 -10.15
CA THR A 25 22.15 20.13 -10.57
C THR A 25 22.31 20.01 -12.08
N ALA A 26 22.21 21.12 -12.82
CA ALA A 26 22.38 21.18 -14.26
C ALA A 26 23.77 20.62 -14.64
N GLY A 27 23.79 19.67 -15.58
CA GLY A 27 25.00 18.97 -16.04
C GLY A 27 25.30 17.65 -15.33
N ARG A 28 24.62 17.31 -14.22
CA ARG A 28 24.76 15.99 -13.56
C ARG A 28 23.73 14.96 -14.03
N PHE A 29 22.81 15.34 -14.92
CA PHE A 29 21.69 14.49 -15.38
C PHE A 29 20.90 13.86 -14.23
N LEU A 30 20.70 14.58 -13.12
CA LEU A 30 20.03 14.05 -11.92
C LEU A 30 18.56 14.46 -11.83
N LEU A 31 18.26 15.71 -12.16
CA LEU A 31 16.96 16.31 -11.88
C LEU A 31 16.54 17.23 -13.02
N ALA A 32 15.37 16.98 -13.60
CA ALA A 32 14.76 17.87 -14.58
C ALA A 32 13.89 18.91 -13.86
N GLY A 33 14.02 20.17 -14.26
CA GLY A 33 13.21 21.26 -13.73
C GLY A 33 11.77 21.23 -14.26
N PRO A 34 10.81 21.91 -13.59
CA PRO A 34 9.43 22.00 -14.07
C PRO A 34 9.33 22.56 -15.49
N VAL A 35 10.22 23.48 -15.87
CA VAL A 35 10.26 24.03 -17.25
C VAL A 35 10.65 22.97 -18.27
N GLU A 36 11.67 22.16 -17.98
CA GLU A 36 12.10 21.06 -18.87
C GLU A 36 11.02 19.98 -18.99
N VAL A 37 10.35 19.67 -17.88
CA VAL A 37 9.23 18.73 -17.85
C VAL A 37 8.09 19.22 -18.75
N LEU A 38 7.69 20.49 -18.61
CA LEU A 38 6.63 21.07 -19.43
C LEU A 38 7.04 21.15 -20.92
N ALA A 39 8.29 21.52 -21.20
CA ALA A 39 8.82 21.55 -22.56
C ALA A 39 8.76 20.15 -23.20
N TRP A 40 9.22 19.11 -22.50
CA TRP A 40 9.20 17.74 -23.02
C TRP A 40 7.78 17.23 -23.24
N LEU A 41 6.84 17.50 -22.32
CA LEU A 41 5.43 17.15 -22.46
C LEU A 41 4.78 17.84 -23.66
N SER A 42 5.08 19.13 -23.86
CA SER A 42 4.55 19.91 -24.99
C SER A 42 5.08 19.44 -26.34
N ALA A 43 6.29 18.89 -26.38
CA ALA A 43 6.89 18.31 -27.58
C ALA A 43 6.37 16.89 -27.88
N ASN A 44 5.88 16.15 -26.86
CA ASN A 44 5.48 14.75 -26.98
C ASN A 44 4.01 14.45 -26.60
N PRO A 45 3.01 15.31 -26.92
CA PRO A 45 1.65 15.15 -26.41
C PRO A 45 0.97 13.88 -26.95
N GLY A 46 1.19 13.55 -28.22
CA GLY A 46 0.61 12.35 -28.83
C GLY A 46 1.16 11.04 -28.25
N LEU A 47 2.45 11.01 -27.90
CA LEU A 47 3.08 9.85 -27.27
C LEU A 47 2.52 9.61 -25.87
N VAL A 48 2.54 10.66 -25.04
CA VAL A 48 2.07 10.58 -23.65
C VAL A 48 0.57 10.34 -23.59
N GLY A 49 -0.22 11.03 -24.42
CA GLY A 49 -1.68 10.88 -24.44
C GLY A 49 -2.14 9.46 -24.79
N ARG A 50 -1.52 8.82 -25.80
CA ARG A 50 -1.83 7.42 -26.16
C ARG A 50 -1.41 6.42 -25.09
N ALA A 51 -0.24 6.64 -24.48
CA ALA A 51 0.24 5.77 -23.41
C ALA A 51 -0.64 5.90 -22.16
N LEU A 52 -0.96 7.13 -21.77
CA LEU A 52 -1.78 7.45 -20.61
C LEU A 52 -3.22 6.92 -20.77
N SER A 53 -3.82 7.01 -21.96
CA SER A 53 -5.18 6.52 -22.18
C SER A 53 -5.30 5.00 -21.97
N VAL A 54 -4.30 4.24 -22.41
CA VAL A 54 -4.23 2.78 -22.18
C VAL A 54 -4.12 2.48 -20.69
N THR A 55 -3.20 3.13 -19.98
CA THR A 55 -3.01 2.93 -18.54
C THR A 55 -4.24 3.32 -17.74
N LEU A 56 -4.87 4.45 -18.08
CA LEU A 56 -6.10 4.90 -17.42
C LEU A 56 -7.27 3.95 -17.67
N ALA A 57 -7.43 3.42 -18.88
CA ALA A 57 -8.48 2.46 -19.18
C ALA A 57 -8.29 1.17 -18.36
N ASN A 58 -7.06 0.64 -18.32
CA ASN A 58 -6.72 -0.54 -17.54
C ASN A 58 -6.93 -0.31 -16.04
N ALA A 59 -6.49 0.85 -15.53
CA ALA A 59 -6.68 1.25 -14.14
C ALA A 59 -8.15 1.44 -13.78
N ALA A 60 -8.98 2.02 -14.67
CA ALA A 60 -10.41 2.22 -14.43
C ALA A 60 -11.15 0.88 -14.33
N TRP A 61 -10.89 -0.05 -15.24
CA TRP A 61 -11.47 -1.40 -15.18
C TRP A 61 -11.00 -2.18 -13.95
N GLY A 62 -9.71 -2.08 -13.61
CA GLY A 62 -9.17 -2.70 -12.38
C GLY A 62 -9.77 -2.09 -11.12
N PHE A 63 -9.93 -0.76 -11.08
CA PHE A 63 -10.59 -0.06 -9.98
C PHE A 63 -12.04 -0.51 -9.82
N LEU A 64 -12.81 -0.60 -10.92
CA LEU A 64 -14.20 -1.05 -10.87
C LEU A 64 -14.29 -2.50 -10.36
N THR A 65 -13.56 -3.43 -11.00
CA THR A 65 -13.63 -4.86 -10.67
C THR A 65 -13.10 -5.17 -9.28
N GLY A 66 -11.99 -4.54 -8.86
CA GLY A 66 -11.42 -4.70 -7.52
C GLY A 66 -12.35 -4.19 -6.41
N ASN A 67 -13.03 -3.06 -6.63
CA ASN A 67 -13.98 -2.53 -5.66
C ASN A 67 -15.26 -3.35 -5.59
N VAL A 68 -15.78 -3.84 -6.73
CA VAL A 68 -16.91 -4.78 -6.76
C VAL A 68 -16.55 -6.04 -5.98
N ALA A 69 -15.38 -6.63 -6.21
CA ALA A 69 -14.90 -7.79 -5.46
C ALA A 69 -14.81 -7.50 -3.95
N ALA A 70 -14.26 -6.35 -3.55
CA ALA A 70 -14.18 -5.94 -2.14
C ALA A 70 -15.56 -5.82 -1.48
N ILE A 71 -16.53 -5.21 -2.18
CA ILE A 71 -17.90 -5.07 -1.67
C ILE A 71 -18.59 -6.43 -1.55
N LEU A 72 -18.42 -7.32 -2.53
CA LEU A 72 -18.97 -8.68 -2.49
C LEU A 72 -18.37 -9.49 -1.33
N ILE A 73 -17.05 -9.47 -1.16
CA ILE A 73 -16.37 -10.14 -0.05
C ILE A 73 -16.86 -9.56 1.30
N ALA A 74 -17.02 -8.24 1.40
CA ALA A 74 -17.56 -7.60 2.60
C ALA A 74 -19.01 -8.03 2.90
N ALA A 75 -19.86 -8.09 1.88
CA ALA A 75 -21.25 -8.54 2.01
C ALA A 75 -21.33 -9.99 2.50
N VAL A 76 -20.53 -10.89 1.92
CA VAL A 76 -20.40 -12.30 2.37
C VAL A 76 -19.91 -12.37 3.82
N ALA A 77 -18.89 -11.59 4.18
CA ALA A 77 -18.34 -11.55 5.53
C ALA A 77 -19.33 -11.00 6.57
N MET A 78 -20.24 -10.11 6.17
CA MET A 78 -21.32 -9.63 7.04
C MET A 78 -22.48 -10.62 7.16
N GLY A 79 -22.81 -11.33 6.06
CA GLY A 79 -23.82 -12.40 6.06
C GLY A 79 -23.44 -13.57 6.97
N TRP A 80 -22.15 -13.94 6.99
CA TRP A 80 -21.61 -15.01 7.82
C TRP A 80 -20.46 -14.52 8.71
N PRO A 81 -20.75 -13.94 9.89
CA PRO A 81 -19.73 -13.39 10.79
C PRO A 81 -18.64 -14.38 11.21
N ARG A 82 -18.93 -15.69 11.21
CA ARG A 82 -17.95 -16.76 11.51
C ARG A 82 -16.86 -16.88 10.46
N VAL A 83 -17.15 -16.54 9.20
CA VAL A 83 -16.23 -16.68 8.07
C VAL A 83 -15.32 -15.44 7.91
N LEU A 84 -15.66 -14.35 8.58
CA LEU A 84 -14.90 -13.11 8.49
C LEU A 84 -13.40 -13.30 8.77
N PRO A 85 -12.95 -13.87 9.91
CA PRO A 85 -11.52 -13.90 10.21
C PRO A 85 -10.73 -14.61 9.10
N LEU A 86 -11.34 -15.67 8.54
CA LEU A 86 -10.81 -16.39 7.40
C LEU A 86 -10.73 -15.51 6.14
N LEU A 87 -11.82 -14.81 5.77
CA LEU A 87 -11.83 -13.93 4.60
C LEU A 87 -10.83 -12.77 4.72
N THR A 88 -10.72 -12.15 5.90
CA THR A 88 -9.73 -11.09 6.13
C THR A 88 -8.31 -11.62 6.09
N GLY A 89 -8.09 -12.85 6.58
CA GLY A 89 -6.80 -13.53 6.50
C GLY A 89 -6.43 -13.86 5.05
N LEU A 90 -7.35 -14.42 4.27
CA LEU A 90 -7.14 -14.73 2.87
C LEU A 90 -6.90 -13.47 2.03
N ALA A 91 -7.67 -12.41 2.29
CA ALA A 91 -7.42 -11.10 1.68
C ALA A 91 -6.03 -10.55 2.05
N LEU A 92 -5.56 -10.75 3.28
CA LEU A 92 -4.19 -10.37 3.62
C LEU A 92 -3.15 -11.20 2.84
N VAL A 93 -3.36 -12.52 2.71
CA VAL A 93 -2.45 -13.39 1.94
C VAL A 93 -2.35 -12.92 0.49
N VAL A 94 -3.48 -12.65 -0.16
CA VAL A 94 -3.51 -12.16 -1.54
C VAL A 94 -2.88 -10.78 -1.66
N PHE A 95 -3.05 -9.90 -0.65
CA PHE A 95 -2.40 -8.58 -0.62
C PHE A 95 -0.88 -8.68 -0.44
N CYS A 96 -0.39 -9.73 0.22
CA CYS A 96 1.03 -10.02 0.38
C CYS A 96 1.68 -10.59 -0.89
N LEU A 97 0.91 -10.94 -1.93
CA LEU A 97 1.46 -11.44 -3.18
C LEU A 97 2.25 -10.33 -3.90
N PRO A 98 3.49 -10.62 -4.36
CA PRO A 98 4.27 -9.66 -5.13
C PRO A 98 3.62 -9.38 -6.49
N LEU A 99 3.11 -8.15 -6.67
CA LEU A 99 2.49 -7.68 -7.91
C LEU A 99 3.41 -7.85 -9.14
N ILE A 100 4.73 -7.74 -8.95
CA ILE A 100 5.71 -7.86 -10.04
C ILE A 100 5.81 -9.27 -10.62
N ALA A 101 5.67 -10.31 -9.79
CA ALA A 101 5.79 -11.70 -10.21
C ALA A 101 4.46 -12.32 -10.63
N THR A 102 3.35 -11.78 -10.13
CA THR A 102 2.01 -12.16 -10.59
C THR A 102 1.77 -11.74 -12.05
N GLY A 103 2.40 -10.67 -12.53
CA GLY A 103 2.25 -10.21 -13.92
C GLY A 103 2.64 -11.24 -14.98
N PRO A 104 3.86 -11.81 -14.98
CA PRO A 104 4.24 -12.87 -15.93
C PRO A 104 3.32 -14.10 -15.85
N ILE A 105 2.91 -14.52 -14.65
CA ILE A 105 2.00 -15.66 -14.46
C ILE A 105 0.64 -15.36 -15.11
N LEU A 106 0.07 -14.18 -14.85
CA LEU A 106 -1.19 -13.74 -15.44
C LEU A 106 -1.11 -13.62 -16.95
N ARG A 107 0.04 -13.21 -17.49
CA ARG A 107 0.25 -13.09 -18.95
C ARG A 107 0.26 -14.44 -19.63
N VAL A 108 0.90 -15.44 -19.03
CA VAL A 108 0.88 -16.82 -19.56
C VAL A 108 -0.55 -17.38 -19.47
N MET A 109 -1.26 -17.11 -18.38
CA MET A 109 -2.62 -17.62 -18.15
C MET A 109 -3.67 -16.97 -19.06
N MET A 110 -3.62 -15.65 -19.25
CA MET A 110 -4.66 -14.88 -19.95
C MET A 110 -4.31 -14.56 -21.40
N GLY A 111 -3.07 -14.87 -21.83
CA GLY A 111 -2.57 -14.52 -23.15
C GLY A 111 -2.23 -13.04 -23.32
N PRO A 112 -1.96 -12.61 -24.57
CA PRO A 112 -1.67 -11.21 -24.86
C PRO A 112 -2.93 -10.35 -24.69
N GLY A 113 -2.78 -9.15 -24.15
CA GLY A 113 -3.87 -8.19 -23.99
C GLY A 113 -3.77 -7.40 -22.69
N ASN A 114 -4.85 -6.69 -22.36
CA ASN A 114 -4.96 -5.82 -21.20
C ASN A 114 -5.36 -6.54 -19.89
N GLY A 115 -5.70 -7.84 -19.98
CA GLY A 115 -6.19 -8.65 -18.86
C GLY A 115 -5.26 -8.62 -17.64
N PRO A 116 -3.96 -8.93 -17.78
CA PRO A 116 -3.02 -8.91 -16.66
C PRO A 116 -2.95 -7.54 -15.96
N GLN A 117 -2.97 -6.44 -16.70
CA GLN A 117 -2.91 -5.07 -16.15
C GLN A 117 -4.16 -4.75 -15.34
N ILE A 118 -5.34 -5.15 -15.85
CA ILE A 118 -6.62 -4.96 -15.18
C ILE A 118 -6.67 -5.78 -13.89
N VAL A 119 -6.22 -7.05 -13.92
CA VAL A 119 -6.19 -7.91 -12.73
C VAL A 119 -5.22 -7.38 -11.68
N LEU A 120 -4.02 -6.94 -12.07
CA LEU A 120 -3.05 -6.34 -11.13
C LEU A 120 -3.56 -5.03 -10.52
N ALA A 121 -4.25 -4.20 -11.31
CA ALA A 121 -4.95 -3.03 -10.81
C ALA A 121 -6.07 -3.41 -9.81
N ALA A 122 -6.85 -4.45 -10.09
CA ALA A 122 -7.88 -4.96 -9.18
C ALA A 122 -7.28 -5.50 -7.88
N LEU A 123 -6.16 -6.23 -7.95
CA LEU A 123 -5.41 -6.74 -6.80
C LEU A 123 -4.83 -5.61 -5.94
N ALA A 124 -4.42 -4.48 -6.53
CA ALA A 124 -3.98 -3.32 -5.77
C ALA A 124 -5.13 -2.59 -5.03
N VAL A 125 -6.36 -2.72 -5.53
CA VAL A 125 -7.55 -1.98 -5.06
C VAL A 125 -8.35 -2.75 -4.01
N TYR A 126 -8.57 -4.05 -4.20
CA TYR A 126 -9.59 -4.77 -3.42
C TYR A 126 -9.30 -4.71 -1.91
N TYR A 127 -8.05 -4.92 -1.47
CA TYR A 127 -7.69 -4.94 -0.06
C TYR A 127 -7.81 -3.55 0.59
N THR A 128 -7.39 -2.51 -0.14
CA THR A 128 -7.41 -1.12 0.32
C THR A 128 -8.83 -0.56 0.47
N THR A 129 -9.81 -1.15 -0.22
CA THR A 129 -11.23 -0.85 -0.03
C THR A 129 -11.91 -1.79 0.98
N LEU A 130 -11.58 -3.09 0.95
CA LEU A 130 -12.22 -4.12 1.78
C LEU A 130 -12.06 -3.83 3.28
N ILE A 131 -10.84 -3.50 3.74
CA ILE A 131 -10.57 -3.33 5.16
C ILE A 131 -11.29 -2.11 5.75
N PRO A 132 -11.21 -0.89 5.16
CA PRO A 132 -12.02 0.24 5.61
C PRO A 132 -13.52 -0.04 5.56
N LEU A 133 -14.03 -0.68 4.50
CA LEU A 133 -15.45 -1.02 4.38
C LEU A 133 -15.91 -1.94 5.52
N LEU A 134 -15.16 -3.01 5.80
CA LEU A 134 -15.47 -3.92 6.92
C LEU A 134 -15.41 -3.21 8.28
N ALA A 135 -14.47 -2.27 8.46
CA ALA A 135 -14.42 -1.44 9.66
C ALA A 135 -15.68 -0.57 9.78
N GLY A 136 -16.08 0.13 8.71
CA GLY A 136 -17.26 0.98 8.69
C GLY A 136 -18.58 0.23 8.87
N LEU A 137 -18.72 -0.96 8.28
CA LEU A 137 -19.89 -1.82 8.44
C LEU A 137 -20.06 -2.33 9.88
N ARG A 138 -19.01 -2.26 10.70
CA ARG A 138 -18.99 -2.67 12.11
C ARG A 138 -18.99 -1.55 13.11
N ALA A 139 -18.71 -0.33 12.66
CA ALA A 139 -18.53 0.80 13.53
C ALA A 139 -19.87 1.27 14.16
N ALA A 140 -21.02 0.91 13.59
CA ALA A 140 -22.32 1.36 14.09
C ALA A 140 -22.56 1.00 15.59
N PRO A 141 -23.07 1.95 16.41
CA PRO A 141 -23.37 1.71 17.83
C PRO A 141 -24.36 0.56 18.06
N ALA A 142 -24.16 -0.18 19.15
CA ALA A 142 -25.01 -1.32 19.51
C ALA A 142 -26.50 -0.94 19.63
N GLY A 143 -26.79 0.21 20.26
CA GLY A 143 -28.17 0.67 20.47
C GLY A 143 -28.96 0.95 19.19
N TRP A 144 -28.30 1.19 18.05
CA TRP A 144 -28.99 1.32 16.76
C TRP A 144 -29.57 -0.01 16.28
N PHE A 145 -28.89 -1.12 16.59
CA PHE A 145 -29.38 -2.47 16.27
C PHE A 145 -30.49 -2.89 17.22
N ASP A 146 -30.39 -2.55 18.51
CA ASP A 146 -31.45 -2.81 19.50
C ASP A 146 -32.76 -2.11 19.10
N LEU A 147 -32.68 -0.89 18.56
CA LEU A 147 -33.83 -0.18 18.01
C LEU A 147 -34.47 -0.97 16.85
N VAL A 148 -33.69 -1.40 15.85
CA VAL A 148 -34.21 -2.16 14.70
C VAL A 148 -34.84 -3.49 15.13
N ALA A 149 -34.22 -4.17 16.08
CA ALA A 149 -34.76 -5.39 16.68
C ALA A 149 -36.10 -5.13 17.41
N THR A 150 -36.20 -4.02 18.13
CA THR A 150 -37.45 -3.61 18.84
C THR A 150 -38.59 -3.32 17.86
N TYR A 151 -38.28 -2.74 16.69
CA TYR A 151 -39.24 -2.54 15.59
C TYR A 151 -39.55 -3.83 14.80
N GLY A 152 -39.04 -5.00 15.22
CA GLY A 152 -39.30 -6.29 14.57
C GLY A 152 -38.65 -6.44 13.19
N ARG A 153 -37.65 -5.61 12.86
CA ARG A 153 -36.97 -5.65 11.56
C ARG A 153 -35.74 -6.56 11.60
N GLY A 154 -35.55 -7.35 10.54
CA GLY A 154 -34.48 -8.36 10.48
C GLY A 154 -33.10 -7.83 10.07
N ARG A 155 -32.12 -8.74 10.00
CA ARG A 155 -30.71 -8.45 9.64
C ARG A 155 -30.51 -7.74 8.31
N LEU A 156 -31.40 -7.96 7.34
CA LEU A 156 -31.34 -7.27 6.05
C LEU A 156 -31.64 -5.77 6.21
N ALA A 157 -32.59 -5.41 7.07
CA ALA A 157 -32.90 -4.03 7.38
C ALA A 157 -31.75 -3.35 8.13
N GLU A 158 -31.11 -4.05 9.07
CA GLU A 158 -29.88 -3.56 9.72
C GLU A 158 -28.77 -3.31 8.70
N LEU A 159 -28.54 -4.25 7.77
CA LEU A 159 -27.49 -4.14 6.76
C LEU A 159 -27.75 -2.96 5.82
N VAL A 160 -28.95 -2.87 5.25
CA VAL A 160 -29.30 -1.88 4.21
C VAL A 160 -29.50 -0.49 4.80
N HIS A 161 -30.19 -0.36 5.93
CA HIS A 161 -30.57 0.95 6.47
C HIS A 161 -29.56 1.52 7.46
N ILE A 162 -28.89 0.67 8.23
CA ILE A 162 -27.91 1.13 9.24
C ILE A 162 -26.50 0.96 8.72
N ARG A 163 -26.05 -0.29 8.52
CA ARG A 163 -24.63 -0.58 8.27
C ARG A 163 -24.14 0.04 6.96
N ALA A 164 -24.91 -0.07 5.88
CA ALA A 164 -24.52 0.49 4.58
C ALA A 164 -24.35 2.01 4.67
N ARG A 165 -25.29 2.72 5.31
CA ARG A 165 -25.22 4.17 5.49
C ARG A 165 -24.08 4.60 6.43
N SER A 166 -23.91 3.91 7.57
CA SER A 166 -22.83 4.23 8.50
C SER A 166 -21.44 3.91 7.93
N SER A 167 -21.36 2.96 6.99
CA SER A 167 -20.11 2.58 6.34
C SER A 167 -19.69 3.53 5.23
N LEU A 168 -20.58 4.40 4.74
CA LEU A 168 -20.32 5.27 3.58
C LEU A 168 -19.06 6.13 3.72
N PRO A 169 -18.77 6.78 4.87
CA PRO A 169 -17.52 7.54 5.04
C PRO A 169 -16.26 6.67 4.93
N TYR A 170 -16.33 5.44 5.45
CA TYR A 170 -15.21 4.49 5.41
C TYR A 170 -15.01 3.90 4.01
N LEU A 171 -16.11 3.59 3.31
CA LEU A 171 -16.07 3.15 1.92
C LEU A 171 -15.45 4.24 1.04
N LEU A 172 -15.90 5.49 1.18
CA LEU A 172 -15.36 6.61 0.43
C LEU A 172 -13.87 6.84 0.73
N ALA A 173 -13.44 6.72 1.99
CA ALA A 173 -12.02 6.77 2.34
C ALA A 173 -11.22 5.63 1.68
N GLY A 174 -11.78 4.41 1.66
CA GLY A 174 -11.19 3.26 0.97
C GLY A 174 -11.06 3.47 -0.54
N LEU A 175 -12.14 3.91 -1.20
CA LEU A 175 -12.15 4.26 -2.63
C LEU A 175 -11.13 5.36 -2.96
N GLN A 176 -11.00 6.35 -2.07
CA GLN A 176 -10.06 7.46 -2.25
C GLN A 176 -8.60 6.97 -2.21
N ILE A 177 -8.28 6.04 -1.31
CA ILE A 177 -6.94 5.44 -1.19
C ILE A 177 -6.65 4.47 -2.35
N SER A 178 -7.66 3.73 -2.81
CA SER A 178 -7.49 2.70 -3.82
C SER A 178 -7.38 3.24 -5.25
N ALA A 179 -7.84 4.45 -5.55
CA ALA A 179 -7.72 5.01 -6.90
C ALA A 179 -6.27 5.21 -7.39
N PRO A 180 -5.35 5.84 -6.63
CA PRO A 180 -3.92 5.81 -6.96
C PRO A 180 -3.34 4.41 -7.04
N ALA A 181 -3.83 3.48 -6.19
CA ALA A 181 -3.37 2.09 -6.19
C ALA A 181 -3.76 1.34 -7.48
N ALA A 182 -4.93 1.63 -8.05
CA ALA A 182 -5.35 1.08 -9.34
C ALA A 182 -4.41 1.50 -10.48
N PHE A 183 -4.04 2.79 -10.50
CA PHE A 183 -3.10 3.32 -11.46
C PHE A 183 -1.72 2.67 -11.31
N LEU A 184 -1.24 2.54 -10.07
CA LEU A 184 0.00 1.83 -9.76
C LEU A 184 -0.06 0.37 -10.24
N GLY A 185 -1.13 -0.38 -9.95
CA GLY A 185 -1.27 -1.77 -10.35
C GLY A 185 -1.33 -1.96 -11.87
N ALA A 186 -2.00 -1.06 -12.60
CA ALA A 186 -2.00 -1.05 -14.06
C ALA A 186 -0.58 -0.82 -14.61
N MET A 187 0.15 0.16 -14.07
CA MET A 187 1.51 0.47 -14.47
C MET A 187 2.48 -0.68 -14.18
N VAL A 188 2.35 -1.37 -13.04
CA VAL A 188 3.10 -2.61 -12.74
C VAL A 188 2.74 -3.74 -13.71
N GLY A 189 1.48 -3.84 -14.14
CA GLY A 189 1.12 -4.82 -15.15
C GLY A 189 1.69 -4.52 -16.53
N GLU A 190 1.87 -3.24 -16.86
CA GLU A 190 2.47 -2.84 -18.14
C GLU A 190 3.94 -3.21 -18.20
N PHE A 191 4.61 -3.08 -17.06
CA PHE A 191 6.01 -3.42 -16.86
C PHE A 191 6.35 -4.87 -17.15
N THR A 192 5.41 -5.78 -16.91
CA THR A 192 5.60 -7.23 -17.02
C THR A 192 5.34 -7.75 -18.44
N GLY A 193 5.50 -6.88 -19.46
CA GLY A 193 5.53 -7.25 -20.88
C GLY A 193 4.41 -6.66 -21.75
N ALA A 194 3.72 -5.58 -21.33
CA ALA A 194 2.74 -4.95 -22.21
C ALA A 194 3.40 -4.26 -23.40
N GLU A 195 2.68 -4.15 -24.50
CA GLU A 195 3.16 -3.46 -25.70
C GLU A 195 3.07 -1.93 -25.58
N ARG A 196 2.09 -1.44 -24.82
CA ARG A 196 1.70 -0.04 -24.72
C ARG A 196 1.35 0.32 -23.29
N GLY A 197 1.49 1.60 -22.96
CA GLY A 197 1.15 2.15 -21.66
C GLY A 197 2.23 3.07 -21.10
N LEU A 198 1.86 3.87 -20.11
CA LEU A 198 2.77 4.80 -19.44
C LEU A 198 3.93 4.05 -18.79
N GLY A 199 3.66 2.86 -18.25
CA GLY A 199 4.66 2.02 -17.64
C GLY A 199 5.73 1.56 -18.64
N VAL A 200 5.30 1.12 -19.82
CA VAL A 200 6.23 0.71 -20.89
C VAL A 200 7.18 1.86 -21.25
N LEU A 201 6.66 3.08 -21.36
CA LEU A 201 7.48 4.27 -21.63
C LEU A 201 8.46 4.57 -20.49
N THR A 202 8.04 4.44 -19.23
CA THR A 202 8.93 4.64 -18.08
C THR A 202 10.11 3.69 -18.12
N ILE A 203 9.91 2.40 -18.40
CA ILE A 203 11.03 1.45 -18.50
C ILE A 203 11.94 1.81 -19.67
N ARG A 204 11.38 2.12 -20.83
CA ARG A 204 12.16 2.47 -22.03
C ARG A 204 13.06 3.68 -21.74
N PHE A 205 12.49 4.78 -21.27
CA PHE A 205 13.27 5.98 -20.96
C PHE A 205 14.20 5.81 -19.76
N ALA A 206 13.90 4.88 -18.84
CA ALA A 206 14.82 4.51 -17.77
C ALA A 206 16.07 3.83 -18.31
N ARG A 207 15.91 2.93 -19.29
CA ARG A 207 17.04 2.27 -19.97
C ARG A 207 17.83 3.25 -20.83
N ASP A 208 17.16 4.19 -21.47
CA ASP A 208 17.78 5.24 -22.31
C ASP A 208 18.38 6.39 -21.48
N LEU A 209 18.25 6.36 -20.15
CA LEU A 209 18.67 7.43 -19.22
C LEU A 209 18.10 8.82 -19.62
N ASN A 210 16.90 8.85 -20.21
CA ASN A 210 16.27 10.10 -20.63
C ASN A 210 15.60 10.78 -19.42
N VAL A 211 16.38 11.62 -18.74
CA VAL A 211 16.00 12.29 -17.50
C VAL A 211 14.76 13.18 -17.67
N PRO A 212 14.67 14.08 -18.69
CA PRO A 212 13.48 14.90 -18.87
C PRO A 212 12.22 14.05 -19.10
N ALA A 213 12.30 12.98 -19.88
CA ALA A 213 11.17 12.08 -20.11
C ALA A 213 10.73 11.37 -18.82
N LEU A 214 11.66 10.83 -18.03
CA LEU A 214 11.35 10.14 -16.77
C LEU A 214 10.64 11.06 -15.76
N TRP A 215 11.17 12.26 -15.56
CA TRP A 215 10.54 13.25 -14.68
C TRP A 215 9.18 13.71 -15.22
N SER A 216 9.03 13.81 -16.55
CA SER A 216 7.75 14.14 -17.18
C SER A 216 6.69 13.06 -16.97
N LEU A 217 7.04 11.78 -17.16
CA LEU A 217 6.13 10.66 -16.91
C LEU A 217 5.81 10.54 -15.41
N ALA A 218 6.77 10.79 -14.52
CA ALA A 218 6.55 10.85 -13.08
C ALA A 218 5.59 11.97 -12.68
N ALA A 219 5.76 13.17 -13.25
CA ALA A 219 4.87 14.30 -13.02
C ALA A 219 3.44 14.01 -13.50
N VAL A 220 3.29 13.39 -14.68
CA VAL A 220 1.97 12.97 -15.21
C VAL A 220 1.33 11.91 -14.30
N ALA A 221 2.08 10.88 -13.92
CA ALA A 221 1.61 9.81 -13.03
C ALA A 221 1.16 10.36 -11.67
N ALA A 222 1.93 11.29 -11.09
CA ALA A 222 1.61 11.98 -9.85
C ALA A 222 0.35 12.84 -9.99
N ALA A 223 0.27 13.66 -11.04
CA ALA A 223 -0.87 14.55 -11.30
C ALA A 223 -2.18 13.75 -11.44
N ILE A 224 -2.15 12.64 -12.19
CA ILE A 224 -3.30 11.76 -12.37
C ILE A 224 -3.71 11.08 -11.06
N SER A 225 -2.74 10.58 -10.29
CA SER A 225 -3.02 9.95 -9.00
C SER A 225 -3.61 10.94 -7.99
N ILE A 226 -3.07 12.17 -7.92
CA ILE A 226 -3.61 13.26 -7.10
C ILE A 226 -5.00 13.65 -7.59
N ALA A 227 -5.21 13.81 -8.90
CA ALA A 227 -6.51 14.17 -9.46
C ALA A 227 -7.57 13.10 -9.13
N ALA A 228 -7.25 11.82 -9.24
CA ALA A 228 -8.14 10.73 -8.89
C ALA A 228 -8.47 10.72 -7.38
N TYR A 229 -7.45 10.89 -6.52
CA TYR A 229 -7.63 11.00 -5.08
C TYR A 229 -8.52 12.19 -4.69
N LEU A 230 -8.31 13.35 -5.31
CA LEU A 230 -9.11 14.55 -5.05
C LEU A 230 -10.52 14.45 -5.61
N ALA A 231 -10.71 13.85 -6.79
CA ALA A 231 -12.01 13.65 -7.41
C ALA A 231 -12.92 12.77 -6.54
N ILE A 232 -12.40 11.65 -6.05
CA ILE A 232 -13.15 10.76 -5.14
C ILE A 232 -13.39 11.44 -3.79
N GLY A 233 -12.39 12.15 -3.26
CA GLY A 233 -12.57 12.93 -2.03
C GLY A 233 -13.64 14.02 -2.14
N ALA A 234 -13.70 14.72 -3.28
CA ALA A 234 -14.70 15.74 -3.56
C ALA A 234 -16.10 15.14 -3.75
N ALA A 235 -16.21 14.03 -4.48
CA ALA A 235 -17.45 13.26 -4.58
C ALA A 235 -17.92 12.78 -3.21
N GLY A 236 -17.01 12.29 -2.37
CA GLY A 236 -17.29 11.83 -1.03
C GLY A 236 -17.82 12.93 -0.12
N LYS A 237 -17.25 14.15 -0.20
CA LYS A 237 -17.75 15.33 0.54
C LYS A 237 -19.16 15.75 0.11
N ARG A 238 -19.54 15.56 -1.16
CA ARG A 238 -20.90 15.85 -1.64
C ARG A 238 -21.91 14.82 -1.17
N LEU A 239 -21.49 13.56 -1.03
CA LEU A 239 -22.35 12.44 -0.59
C LEU A 239 -22.50 12.38 0.94
N GLN A 240 -21.53 12.87 1.70
CA GLN A 240 -21.56 12.88 3.17
C GLN A 240 -22.25 14.15 3.68
N THR A 241 -23.48 14.00 4.18
CA THR A 241 -24.29 15.11 4.74
C THR A 241 -23.91 15.45 6.18
N GLU A 242 -23.33 14.49 6.92
CA GLU A 242 -22.84 14.69 8.29
C GLU A 242 -21.35 14.36 8.40
N ARG A 243 -20.64 15.08 9.27
CA ARG A 243 -19.27 14.70 9.65
C ARG A 243 -19.39 13.32 10.30
N PRO A 244 -18.65 12.29 9.83
CA PRO A 244 -18.69 11.00 10.48
C PRO A 244 -18.44 11.23 11.97
N PRO A 245 -19.33 10.81 12.88
CA PRO A 245 -18.96 10.75 14.27
C PRO A 245 -17.66 9.94 14.30
N VAL A 246 -16.61 10.47 14.93
CA VAL A 246 -15.42 9.66 15.19
C VAL A 246 -15.94 8.52 16.05
N ILE A 247 -16.16 7.35 15.44
CA ILE A 247 -16.68 6.21 16.15
C ILE A 247 -15.54 5.73 17.02
N LEU A 248 -15.56 6.19 18.27
CA LEU A 248 -14.63 5.88 19.36
C LEU A 248 -14.75 4.43 19.83
N ALA A 249 -15.51 3.58 19.13
CA ALA A 249 -15.58 2.18 19.44
C ALA A 249 -14.28 1.52 18.95
N PRO A 250 -13.36 1.10 19.83
CA PRO A 250 -12.28 0.24 19.41
C PRO A 250 -12.89 -0.99 18.70
N PRO A 251 -12.27 -1.49 17.61
CA PRO A 251 -12.70 -2.77 17.08
C PRO A 251 -12.67 -3.77 18.23
N ARG A 252 -13.81 -4.43 18.51
CA ARG A 252 -13.86 -5.50 19.52
C ARG A 252 -12.87 -6.57 19.07
N LEU A 253 -11.71 -6.65 19.70
CA LEU A 253 -10.76 -7.71 19.45
C LEU A 253 -11.37 -8.95 20.11
N SER A 254 -11.85 -9.88 19.29
CA SER A 254 -12.36 -11.16 19.79
C SER A 254 -11.27 -11.82 20.64
N ARG A 255 -11.55 -12.00 21.93
CA ARG A 255 -10.72 -12.79 22.86
C ARG A 255 -10.70 -14.24 22.41
N GLY A 256 -9.81 -14.58 21.49
CA GLY A 256 -9.51 -15.97 21.14
C GLY A 256 -8.48 -16.53 22.12
N SER A 257 -8.74 -17.71 22.67
CA SER A 257 -7.73 -18.44 23.44
C SER A 257 -6.51 -18.76 22.54
N ALA A 258 -5.36 -19.08 23.13
CA ALA A 258 -4.20 -19.54 22.36
C ALA A 258 -4.51 -20.70 21.38
N PRO A 259 -5.26 -21.75 21.77
CA PRO A 259 -5.67 -22.80 20.84
C PRO A 259 -6.62 -22.29 19.75
N ASP A 260 -7.51 -21.33 20.03
CA ASP A 260 -8.35 -20.74 18.98
C ASP A 260 -7.49 -20.06 17.91
N ARG A 261 -6.45 -19.31 18.30
CA ARG A 261 -5.56 -18.62 17.35
C ARG A 261 -4.78 -19.58 16.47
N LEU A 262 -4.28 -20.67 17.03
CA LEU A 262 -3.60 -21.73 16.28
C LEU A 262 -4.58 -22.44 15.32
N GLY A 263 -5.80 -22.73 15.78
CA GLY A 263 -6.85 -23.28 14.93
C GLY A 263 -7.22 -22.38 13.75
N HIS A 264 -7.36 -21.07 13.98
CA HIS A 264 -7.64 -20.10 12.92
C HIS A 264 -6.47 -19.97 11.93
N ALA A 265 -5.23 -20.00 12.41
CA ALA A 265 -4.05 -19.97 11.54
C ALA A 265 -3.93 -21.25 10.69
N GLY A 266 -4.19 -22.42 11.29
CA GLY A 266 -4.25 -23.70 10.57
C GLY A 266 -5.36 -23.72 9.53
N LEU A 267 -6.56 -23.26 9.88
CA LEU A 267 -7.68 -23.12 8.94
C LEU A 267 -7.33 -22.17 7.78
N LEU A 268 -6.68 -21.04 8.07
CA LEU A 268 -6.23 -20.11 7.04
C LEU A 268 -5.21 -20.74 6.10
N ALA A 269 -4.23 -21.48 6.62
CA ALA A 269 -3.24 -22.18 5.82
C ALA A 269 -3.89 -23.24 4.92
N VAL A 270 -4.77 -24.06 5.49
CA VAL A 270 -5.53 -25.08 4.72
C VAL A 270 -6.39 -24.42 3.66
N ALA A 271 -7.13 -23.36 3.99
CA ALA A 271 -7.95 -22.64 3.03
C ALA A 271 -7.11 -22.00 1.92
N THR A 272 -5.95 -21.45 2.24
CA THR A 272 -5.02 -20.88 1.25
C THR A 272 -4.52 -21.96 0.29
N LEU A 273 -4.09 -23.11 0.82
CA LEU A 273 -3.63 -24.24 0.01
C LEU A 273 -4.77 -24.83 -0.84
N ALA A 274 -5.98 -24.94 -0.28
CA ALA A 274 -7.16 -25.43 -0.98
C ALA A 274 -7.59 -24.47 -2.10
N LEU A 275 -7.55 -23.16 -1.89
CA LEU A 275 -7.85 -22.17 -2.92
C LEU A 275 -6.77 -22.12 -4.00
N TRP A 276 -5.49 -22.25 -3.62
CA TRP A 276 -4.39 -22.29 -4.58
C TRP A 276 -4.45 -23.54 -5.45
N TRP A 277 -4.45 -24.73 -4.84
CA TRP A 277 -4.50 -25.98 -5.60
C TRP A 277 -5.85 -26.14 -6.32
N GLY A 278 -6.96 -26.04 -5.59
CA GLY A 278 -8.30 -26.19 -6.15
C GLY A 278 -8.61 -25.17 -7.24
N GLY A 279 -8.10 -23.93 -7.13
CA GLY A 279 -8.24 -22.92 -8.17
C GLY A 279 -7.51 -23.28 -9.46
N MET A 280 -6.30 -23.86 -9.37
CA MET A 280 -5.55 -24.31 -10.54
C MET A 280 -6.24 -25.49 -11.25
N GLU A 281 -6.78 -26.45 -10.49
CA GLU A 281 -7.53 -27.59 -11.06
C GLU A 281 -8.85 -27.15 -11.68
N ALA A 282 -9.62 -26.30 -10.98
CA ALA A 282 -10.91 -25.84 -11.47
C ALA A 282 -10.81 -25.02 -12.76
N LEU A 283 -9.69 -24.32 -12.95
CA LEU A 283 -9.39 -23.55 -14.16
C LEU A 283 -8.67 -24.37 -15.24
N GLY A 284 -8.32 -25.64 -14.97
CA GLY A 284 -7.61 -26.50 -15.91
C GLY A 284 -6.26 -25.96 -16.36
N LEU A 285 -5.51 -25.31 -15.44
CA LEU A 285 -4.25 -24.66 -15.79
C LEU A 285 -3.12 -25.67 -16.04
N ASP A 286 -2.28 -25.38 -17.04
CA ASP A 286 -1.16 -26.24 -17.41
C ASP A 286 -0.12 -26.33 -16.26
N PRO A 287 0.23 -27.54 -15.79
CA PRO A 287 1.25 -27.76 -14.76
C PRO A 287 2.64 -27.18 -15.11
N PHE A 288 2.92 -26.90 -16.38
CA PHE A 288 4.15 -26.27 -16.82
C PHE A 288 4.39 -24.93 -16.13
N PHE A 289 3.38 -24.04 -16.11
CA PHE A 289 3.50 -22.72 -15.49
C PHE A 289 2.71 -22.59 -14.18
N ALA A 290 1.60 -23.32 -14.00
CA ALA A 290 0.78 -23.29 -12.80
C ALA A 290 1.23 -24.38 -11.82
N LYS A 291 2.29 -24.08 -11.06
CA LYS A 291 2.87 -25.02 -10.08
C LYS A 291 2.00 -25.15 -8.84
N ARG A 292 1.73 -26.38 -8.44
CA ARG A 292 0.95 -26.73 -7.26
C ARG A 292 1.85 -26.77 -6.01
N PRO A 293 1.28 -26.68 -4.79
CA PRO A 293 2.06 -26.82 -3.56
C PRO A 293 2.92 -28.10 -3.50
N PRO A 294 2.43 -29.29 -3.91
CA PRO A 294 3.26 -30.50 -3.94
C PRO A 294 4.44 -30.43 -4.91
N ASP A 295 4.27 -29.79 -6.08
CA ASP A 295 5.34 -29.63 -7.07
C ASP A 295 6.50 -28.81 -6.49
N LEU A 296 6.19 -27.76 -5.73
CA LEU A 296 7.19 -26.94 -5.06
C LEU A 296 7.88 -27.69 -3.94
N LEU A 297 7.14 -28.49 -3.17
CA LEU A 297 7.70 -29.30 -2.10
C LEU A 297 8.66 -30.37 -2.66
N ALA A 298 8.25 -31.06 -3.73
CA ALA A 298 9.10 -32.03 -4.43
C ALA A 298 10.36 -31.38 -4.98
N ALA A 299 10.25 -30.19 -5.57
CA ALA A 299 11.39 -29.44 -6.10
C ALA A 299 12.40 -29.05 -5.00
N LEU A 300 11.95 -28.81 -3.76
CA LEU A 300 12.83 -28.44 -2.65
C LEU A 300 13.38 -29.63 -1.84
N THR A 301 12.87 -30.84 -2.05
CA THR A 301 13.18 -32.00 -1.19
C THR A 301 13.73 -33.19 -1.94
N VAL A 302 13.19 -33.50 -3.12
CA VAL A 302 13.50 -34.72 -3.88
C VAL A 302 14.32 -34.42 -5.13
N ALA A 303 14.17 -33.24 -5.72
CA ALA A 303 14.89 -32.88 -6.93
C ALA A 303 16.42 -32.85 -6.72
N PRO A 304 17.22 -33.30 -7.68
CA PRO A 304 18.67 -33.29 -7.56
C PRO A 304 19.24 -31.86 -7.43
N GLU A 305 18.56 -30.86 -8.00
CA GLU A 305 18.94 -29.45 -7.89
C GLU A 305 18.45 -28.78 -6.58
N ALA A 306 17.75 -29.49 -5.69
CA ALA A 306 17.12 -28.90 -4.49
C ALA A 306 18.11 -28.08 -3.64
N ALA A 307 19.34 -28.55 -3.47
CA ALA A 307 20.38 -27.83 -2.72
C ALA A 307 20.75 -26.50 -3.40
N ALA A 308 20.91 -26.50 -4.73
CA ALA A 308 21.20 -25.28 -5.50
C ALA A 308 20.03 -24.30 -5.46
N MET A 309 18.79 -24.83 -5.50
CA MET A 309 17.57 -24.02 -5.41
C MET A 309 17.44 -23.35 -4.04
N TRP A 310 17.66 -24.07 -2.95
CA TRP A 310 17.72 -23.51 -1.60
C TRP A 310 18.77 -22.42 -1.48
N GLN A 311 19.98 -22.66 -2.00
CA GLN A 311 21.04 -21.66 -1.97
C GLN A 311 20.66 -20.40 -2.76
N ALA A 312 20.03 -20.55 -3.94
CA ALA A 312 19.54 -19.42 -4.73
C ALA A 312 18.48 -18.61 -3.96
N LEU A 313 17.49 -19.28 -3.38
CA LEU A 313 16.42 -18.65 -2.61
C LEU A 313 16.93 -17.95 -1.36
N LEU A 314 17.78 -18.60 -0.56
CA LEU A 314 18.33 -18.02 0.66
C LEU A 314 19.27 -16.84 0.38
N ARG A 315 20.08 -16.92 -0.68
CA ARG A 315 20.92 -15.80 -1.12
C ARG A 315 20.07 -14.60 -1.54
N ALA A 316 19.09 -14.83 -2.40
CA ALA A 316 18.17 -13.78 -2.86
C ALA A 316 17.39 -13.17 -1.68
N ALA A 317 16.89 -13.99 -0.76
CA ALA A 317 16.20 -13.51 0.44
C ALA A 317 17.12 -12.70 1.36
N GLY A 318 18.39 -13.11 1.52
CA GLY A 318 19.38 -12.37 2.29
C GLY A 318 19.72 -11.01 1.69
N GLU A 319 19.87 -10.94 0.36
CA GLU A 319 20.07 -9.69 -0.37
C GLU A 319 18.87 -8.75 -0.22
N THR A 320 17.65 -9.28 -0.36
CA THR A 320 16.42 -8.51 -0.15
C THR A 320 16.29 -8.02 1.29
N ALA A 321 16.58 -8.88 2.28
CA ALA A 321 16.56 -8.53 3.68
C ALA A 321 17.53 -7.37 3.99
N ALA A 322 18.72 -7.38 3.37
CA ALA A 322 19.73 -6.34 3.54
C ALA A 322 19.28 -4.95 3.07
N PHE A 323 18.31 -4.86 2.16
CA PHE A 323 17.75 -3.57 1.72
C PHE A 323 16.45 -3.23 2.44
N VAL A 324 15.54 -4.20 2.57
CA VAL A 324 14.18 -3.94 3.06
C VAL A 324 14.16 -3.62 4.56
N LEU A 325 14.98 -4.30 5.38
CA LEU A 325 15.02 -4.08 6.82
C LEU A 325 15.49 -2.66 7.20
N PRO A 326 16.66 -2.18 6.75
CA PRO A 326 17.09 -0.82 7.06
C PRO A 326 16.19 0.22 6.41
N GLY A 327 15.69 -0.02 5.18
CA GLY A 327 14.77 0.89 4.51
C GLY A 327 13.45 1.05 5.28
N TYR A 328 12.85 -0.07 5.69
CA TYR A 328 11.62 -0.09 6.48
C TYR A 328 11.81 0.60 7.84
N ALA A 329 12.90 0.29 8.55
CA ALA A 329 13.21 0.94 9.83
C ALA A 329 13.44 2.46 9.68
N ALA A 330 14.21 2.87 8.66
CA ALA A 330 14.45 4.29 8.36
C ALA A 330 13.15 5.01 8.00
N GLY A 331 12.29 4.41 7.16
CA GLY A 331 11.00 4.99 6.79
C GLY A 331 10.08 5.19 8.00
N LEU A 332 9.99 4.20 8.89
CA LEU A 332 9.23 4.33 10.14
C LEU A 332 9.79 5.44 11.04
N ALA A 333 11.10 5.46 11.25
CA ALA A 333 11.78 6.42 12.10
C ALA A 333 11.65 7.86 11.58
N LEU A 334 11.90 8.07 10.28
CA LEU A 334 11.76 9.38 9.64
C LEU A 334 10.31 9.85 9.65
N GLY A 335 9.36 8.97 9.38
CA GLY A 335 7.93 9.32 9.34
C GLY A 335 7.41 9.72 10.72
N ALA A 336 7.69 8.93 11.75
CA ALA A 336 7.34 9.25 13.13
C ALA A 336 8.10 10.48 13.64
N GLY A 337 9.40 10.57 13.38
CA GLY A 337 10.26 11.69 13.78
C GLY A 337 9.79 13.02 13.22
N LEU A 338 9.49 13.08 11.91
CA LEU A 338 8.98 14.29 11.30
C LEU A 338 7.58 14.66 11.82
N ALA A 339 6.70 13.67 12.03
CA ALA A 339 5.38 13.94 12.62
C ALA A 339 5.49 14.55 14.03
N MET A 340 6.38 14.02 14.86
CA MET A 340 6.68 14.57 16.19
C MET A 340 7.26 15.99 16.09
N LEU A 341 8.24 16.22 15.22
CA LEU A 341 8.85 17.54 15.01
C LEU A 341 7.81 18.60 14.59
N LEU A 342 6.97 18.29 13.60
CA LEU A 342 5.94 19.21 13.12
C LEU A 342 4.85 19.47 14.16
N SER A 343 4.57 18.51 15.04
CA SER A 343 3.59 18.71 16.12
C SER A 343 4.09 19.63 17.24
N LEU A 344 5.39 19.89 17.30
CA LEU A 344 6.01 20.92 18.17
C LEU A 344 5.98 22.30 17.52
N VAL A 345 5.93 22.38 16.19
CA VAL A 345 5.94 23.64 15.41
C VAL A 345 4.75 23.70 14.45
N PRO A 346 3.54 24.08 14.93
CA PRO A 346 2.31 24.05 14.14
C PRO A 346 2.38 24.83 12.82
N ALA A 347 3.11 25.94 12.80
CA ALA A 347 3.31 26.75 11.60
C ALA A 347 3.98 25.97 10.46
N LEU A 348 4.93 25.09 10.77
CA LEU A 348 5.59 24.25 9.77
C LEU A 348 4.68 23.09 9.34
N ALA A 349 3.83 22.59 10.25
CA ALA A 349 2.86 21.54 9.95
C ALA A 349 1.85 21.96 8.87
N GLU A 350 1.38 23.21 8.88
CA GLU A 350 0.47 23.75 7.86
C GLU A 350 1.11 23.76 6.45
N LEU A 351 2.42 23.98 6.36
CA LEU A 351 3.15 23.99 5.09
C LEU A 351 3.49 22.57 4.60
N VAL A 352 3.96 21.70 5.49
CA VAL A 352 4.53 20.38 5.12
C VAL A 352 3.45 19.31 4.94
N THR A 353 2.34 19.38 5.67
CA THR A 353 1.29 18.34 5.60
C THR A 353 0.68 18.20 4.21
N PRO A 354 0.27 19.27 3.51
CA PRO A 354 -0.26 19.17 2.15
C PRO A 354 0.77 18.57 1.18
N LEU A 355 2.04 18.96 1.30
CA LEU A 355 3.12 18.46 0.45
C LEU A 355 3.34 16.95 0.66
N ALA A 356 3.34 16.49 1.90
CA ALA A 356 3.48 15.06 2.20
C ALA A 356 2.30 14.23 1.68
N ILE A 357 1.07 14.77 1.73
CA ILE A 357 -0.11 14.12 1.15
C ILE A 357 0.00 14.04 -0.37
N ALA A 358 0.48 15.11 -1.02
CA ALA A 358 0.71 15.12 -2.47
C ALA A 358 1.78 14.11 -2.89
N LEU A 359 2.93 14.11 -2.21
CA LEU A 359 4.05 13.21 -2.51
C LEU A 359 3.72 11.73 -2.29
N ARG A 360 2.85 11.40 -1.33
CA ARG A 360 2.34 10.05 -1.14
C ARG A 360 1.65 9.49 -2.39
N SER A 361 1.07 10.36 -3.21
CA SER A 361 0.31 9.96 -4.40
C SER A 361 1.22 9.64 -5.60
N VAL A 362 2.53 9.88 -5.52
CA VAL A 362 3.47 9.55 -6.59
C VAL A 362 3.67 8.03 -6.62
N PRO A 363 3.37 7.33 -7.73
CA PRO A 363 3.55 5.89 -7.82
C PRO A 363 5.02 5.48 -7.64
N ILE A 364 5.29 4.54 -6.74
CA ILE A 364 6.65 4.08 -6.43
C ILE A 364 7.41 3.57 -7.65
N VAL A 365 6.67 2.97 -8.56
CA VAL A 365 7.19 2.39 -9.79
C VAL A 365 7.78 3.46 -10.70
N THR A 366 7.27 4.68 -10.64
CA THR A 366 7.80 5.83 -11.39
C THR A 366 8.92 6.55 -10.64
N THR A 367 8.93 6.48 -9.30
CA THR A 367 10.04 7.05 -8.51
C THR A 367 11.28 6.19 -8.52
N ALA A 368 11.16 4.87 -8.71
CA ALA A 368 12.30 3.96 -8.65
C ALA A 368 13.43 4.30 -9.63
N PRO A 369 13.18 4.51 -10.93
CA PRO A 369 14.23 4.94 -11.85
C PRO A 369 14.88 6.28 -11.45
N LEU A 370 14.09 7.22 -10.90
CA LEU A 370 14.58 8.54 -10.49
C LEU A 370 15.49 8.46 -9.25
N VAL A 371 15.10 7.65 -8.26
CA VAL A 371 15.91 7.43 -7.06
C VAL A 371 17.23 6.75 -7.42
N VAL A 372 17.19 5.81 -8.36
CA VAL A 372 18.37 5.09 -8.86
C VAL A 372 19.30 6.01 -9.64
N LEU A 373 18.75 6.93 -10.43
CA LEU A 373 19.52 7.97 -11.10
C LEU A 373 20.21 8.90 -10.09
N LEU A 374 19.51 9.25 -8.99
CA LEU A 374 20.00 10.18 -7.98
C LEU A 374 21.05 9.57 -7.03
N LEU A 375 20.80 8.36 -6.54
CA LEU A 375 21.58 7.71 -5.48
C LEU A 375 22.41 6.52 -5.97
N GLY A 376 22.35 6.22 -7.27
CA GLY A 376 23.04 5.11 -7.90
C GLY A 376 22.33 3.76 -7.81
N ARG A 377 22.80 2.81 -8.65
CA ARG A 377 22.37 1.40 -8.69
C ARG A 377 23.00 0.60 -7.55
N GLY A 378 22.59 0.86 -6.32
CA GLY A 378 23.18 0.23 -5.13
C GLY A 378 22.24 0.12 -3.94
N ALA A 379 22.83 -0.24 -2.79
CA ALA A 379 22.09 -0.38 -1.54
C ALA A 379 21.42 0.95 -1.12
N ALA A 380 22.14 2.07 -1.23
CA ALA A 380 21.62 3.38 -0.81
C ALA A 380 20.32 3.77 -1.52
N GLY A 381 20.28 3.70 -2.86
CA GLY A 381 19.07 4.01 -3.64
C GLY A 381 17.91 3.06 -3.33
N THR A 382 18.18 1.77 -3.19
CA THR A 382 17.16 0.76 -2.88
C THR A 382 16.58 0.96 -1.47
N ILE A 383 17.43 1.19 -0.47
CA ILE A 383 17.05 1.48 0.91
C ILE A 383 16.22 2.77 0.98
N ALA A 384 16.65 3.82 0.27
CA ALA A 384 15.93 5.09 0.21
C ALA A 384 14.54 4.93 -0.42
N LEU A 385 14.41 4.11 -1.46
CA LEU A 385 13.11 3.82 -2.08
C LEU A 385 12.15 3.15 -1.09
N VAL A 386 12.64 2.12 -0.39
CA VAL A 386 11.85 1.41 0.62
C VAL A 386 11.47 2.37 1.76
N ALA A 387 12.42 3.17 2.22
CA ALA A 387 12.17 4.17 3.26
C ALA A 387 11.10 5.18 2.83
N LEU A 388 11.16 5.68 1.60
CA LEU A 388 10.18 6.62 1.05
C LEU A 388 8.76 6.03 1.02
N MET A 389 8.64 4.75 0.65
CA MET A 389 7.35 4.05 0.60
C MET A 389 6.69 3.92 1.98
N VAL A 390 7.50 3.66 3.01
CA VAL A 390 7.04 3.48 4.40
C VAL A 390 6.87 4.82 5.11
N PHE A 391 7.67 5.82 4.72
CA PHE A 391 7.72 7.14 5.32
C PHE A 391 6.38 7.87 5.28
N PHE A 392 5.76 8.02 4.10
CA PHE A 392 4.55 8.85 3.98
C PHE A 392 3.33 8.31 4.72
N PRO A 393 2.95 7.02 4.58
CA PRO A 393 1.84 6.45 5.34
C PRO A 393 2.08 6.59 6.85
N THR A 394 3.31 6.34 7.31
CA THR A 394 3.68 6.44 8.71
C THR A 394 3.62 7.86 9.21
N PHE A 395 4.16 8.82 8.47
CA PHE A 395 4.08 10.24 8.78
C PHE A 395 2.63 10.71 8.95
N VAL A 396 1.75 10.36 8.00
CA VAL A 396 0.33 10.75 8.05
C VAL A 396 -0.39 10.08 9.23
N ALA A 397 -0.18 8.78 9.44
CA ALA A 397 -0.77 8.05 10.55
C ALA A 397 -0.32 8.61 11.91
N CYS A 398 0.98 8.87 12.05
CA CYS A 398 1.55 9.47 13.24
C CYS A 398 1.00 10.88 13.50
N GLN A 399 0.97 11.75 12.48
CA GLN A 399 0.36 13.07 12.62
C GLN A 399 -1.10 13.00 13.08
N HIS A 400 -1.88 12.06 12.52
CA HIS A 400 -3.26 11.87 12.94
C HIS A 400 -3.33 11.39 14.39
N GLY A 401 -2.56 10.37 14.76
CA GLY A 401 -2.52 9.82 16.12
C GLY A 401 -2.10 10.85 17.17
N LEU A 402 -1.08 11.67 16.89
CA LEU A 402 -0.64 12.75 17.79
C LEU A 402 -1.74 13.78 18.07
N ARG A 403 -2.63 14.03 17.09
CA ARG A 403 -3.76 14.96 17.22
C ARG A 403 -4.95 14.37 17.98
N GLN A 404 -4.99 13.05 18.18
CA GLN A 404 -6.06 12.37 18.92
C GLN A 404 -5.84 12.35 20.43
N ALA A 405 -4.72 12.88 20.94
CA ALA A 405 -4.47 13.00 22.37
C ALA A 405 -5.63 13.75 23.09
N PRO A 406 -6.23 13.19 24.16
CA PRO A 406 -7.36 13.80 24.84
C PRO A 406 -7.02 15.19 25.38
N GLY A 407 -7.79 16.21 24.98
CA GLY A 407 -7.58 17.59 25.40
C GLY A 407 -7.55 17.76 26.92
N GLN A 408 -8.46 17.08 27.62
CA GLN A 408 -8.57 17.11 29.09
C GLN A 408 -7.28 16.67 29.79
N VAL A 409 -6.59 15.65 29.28
CA VAL A 409 -5.32 15.16 29.85
C VAL A 409 -4.20 16.17 29.58
N LEU A 410 -4.19 16.79 28.40
CA LEU A 410 -3.23 17.84 28.08
C LEU A 410 -3.44 19.11 28.92
N ASP A 411 -4.69 19.45 29.22
CA ASP A 411 -5.03 20.62 30.04
C ASP A 411 -4.57 20.43 31.49
N ILE A 412 -4.75 19.23 32.06
CA ILE A 412 -4.20 18.89 33.39
C ILE A 412 -2.68 19.08 33.39
N LEU A 413 -1.96 18.49 32.43
CA LEU A 413 -0.50 18.63 32.34
C LEU A 413 -0.05 20.09 32.21
N ARG A 414 -0.81 20.92 31.48
CA ARG A 414 -0.53 22.36 31.37
C ARG A 414 -0.72 23.07 32.71
N SER A 415 -1.77 22.74 33.48
CA SER A 415 -1.98 23.28 34.83
C SER A 415 -0.84 22.93 35.79
N TYR A 416 -0.20 21.77 35.62
CA TYR A 416 1.02 21.37 36.36
C TYR A 416 2.32 21.94 35.77
N GLY A 417 2.27 22.86 34.80
CA GLY A 417 3.44 23.48 34.19
C GLY A 417 4.26 22.54 33.30
N ALA A 418 3.69 21.43 32.81
CA ALA A 418 4.41 20.51 31.95
C ALA A 418 4.66 21.13 30.56
N GLY A 419 5.94 21.28 30.21
CA GLY A 419 6.35 21.78 28.89
C GLY A 419 5.94 20.87 27.72
N PRO A 420 6.10 21.34 26.47
CA PRO A 420 5.64 20.65 25.26
C PRO A 420 6.29 19.27 25.07
N LEU A 421 7.55 19.09 25.48
CA LEU A 421 8.23 17.81 25.40
C LEU A 421 7.67 16.78 26.39
N ARG A 422 7.29 17.21 27.61
CA ARG A 422 6.65 16.31 28.59
C ARG A 422 5.27 15.87 28.11
N GLN A 423 4.49 16.81 27.56
CA GLN A 423 3.20 16.51 26.91
C GLN A 423 3.36 15.55 25.72
N MET A 424 4.45 15.71 24.94
CA MET A 424 4.78 14.81 23.86
C MET A 424 5.03 13.39 24.34
N LEU A 425 5.99 13.22 25.25
CA LEU A 425 6.47 11.91 25.70
C LEU A 425 5.41 11.14 26.49
N HIS A 426 4.64 11.80 27.34
CA HIS A 426 3.72 11.12 28.28
C HIS A 426 2.29 10.99 27.77
N VAL A 427 1.88 11.77 26.77
CA VAL A 427 0.48 11.73 26.28
C VAL A 427 0.41 11.53 24.78
N ARG A 428 1.07 12.39 24.00
CA ARG A 428 0.91 12.35 22.55
C ARG A 428 1.53 11.12 21.91
N ILE A 429 2.74 10.71 22.34
CA ILE A 429 3.39 9.49 21.83
C ILE A 429 2.55 8.26 22.18
N PRO A 430 2.15 8.01 23.44
CA PRO A 430 1.25 6.89 23.77
C PRO A 430 -0.04 6.87 22.93
N ALA A 431 -0.68 8.02 22.75
CA ALA A 431 -1.88 8.15 21.93
C ALA A 431 -1.64 7.86 20.43
N MET A 432 -0.42 8.10 19.94
CA MET A 432 -0.01 7.86 18.55
C MET A 432 0.31 6.39 18.25
N LEU A 433 0.77 5.61 19.25
CA LEU A 433 1.26 4.24 19.05
C LEU A 433 0.32 3.32 18.24
N PRO A 434 -1.00 3.31 18.46
CA PRO A 434 -1.91 2.45 17.70
C PRO A 434 -1.91 2.81 16.20
N ALA A 435 -1.92 4.11 15.88
CA ALA A 435 -1.86 4.58 14.50
C ALA A 435 -0.49 4.27 13.86
N PHE A 436 0.61 4.43 14.61
CA PHE A 436 1.96 4.06 14.17
C PHE A 436 2.04 2.58 13.81
N PHE A 437 1.61 1.67 14.71
CA PHE A 437 1.67 0.24 14.47
C PHE A 437 0.70 -0.24 13.39
N ALA A 438 -0.48 0.36 13.28
CA ALA A 438 -1.40 0.08 12.17
C ALA A 438 -0.75 0.43 10.82
N SER A 439 -0.09 1.59 10.73
CA SER A 439 0.68 1.97 9.54
C SER A 439 1.87 1.04 9.29
N ALA A 440 2.62 0.71 10.34
CA ALA A 440 3.78 -0.19 10.24
C ALA A 440 3.38 -1.55 9.68
N ARG A 441 2.31 -2.17 10.19
CA ARG A 441 1.80 -3.47 9.69
C ARG A 441 1.48 -3.42 8.20
N ILE A 442 0.73 -2.43 7.75
CA ILE A 442 0.35 -2.28 6.33
C ILE A 442 1.57 -1.88 5.48
N GLY A 443 2.58 -1.25 6.09
CA GLY A 443 3.84 -0.90 5.47
C GLY A 443 4.74 -2.09 5.12
N VAL A 444 4.60 -3.24 5.78
CA VAL A 444 5.43 -4.43 5.51
C VAL A 444 5.23 -4.97 4.08
N PRO A 445 3.99 -5.30 3.62
CA PRO A 445 3.78 -5.70 2.24
C PRO A 445 4.20 -4.63 1.22
N ALA A 446 3.95 -3.36 1.53
CA ALA A 446 4.36 -2.24 0.68
C ALA A 446 5.89 -2.12 0.55
N ALA A 447 6.64 -2.37 1.62
CA ALA A 447 8.11 -2.37 1.62
C ALA A 447 8.68 -3.55 0.81
N ILE A 448 8.06 -4.72 0.88
CA ILE A 448 8.45 -5.89 0.07
C ILE A 448 8.15 -5.65 -1.41
N LEU A 449 7.01 -5.03 -1.71
CA LEU A 449 6.73 -4.59 -3.07
C LEU A 449 7.76 -3.55 -3.56
N ALA A 450 8.11 -2.58 -2.71
CA ALA A 450 9.12 -1.56 -3.05
C ALA A 450 10.48 -2.17 -3.37
N VAL A 451 11.01 -3.03 -2.49
CA VAL A 451 12.33 -3.62 -2.66
C VAL A 451 12.37 -4.55 -3.87
N THR A 452 11.33 -5.36 -4.11
CA THR A 452 11.31 -6.28 -5.26
C THR A 452 11.24 -5.54 -6.60
N VAL A 453 10.51 -4.42 -6.65
CA VAL A 453 10.52 -3.53 -7.83
C VAL A 453 11.89 -2.88 -8.02
N ALA A 454 12.51 -2.39 -6.95
CA ALA A 454 13.85 -1.79 -7.02
C ALA A 454 14.92 -2.78 -7.46
N GLU A 455 14.87 -4.00 -6.93
CA GLU A 455 15.80 -5.07 -7.24
C GLU A 455 15.78 -5.43 -8.72
N TRP A 456 14.58 -5.54 -9.26
CA TRP A 456 14.37 -5.79 -10.67
C TRP A 456 14.83 -4.62 -11.56
N LEU A 457 14.52 -3.37 -11.19
CA LEU A 457 14.83 -2.22 -12.04
C LEU A 457 16.28 -1.74 -11.95
N ALA A 458 16.99 -2.01 -10.85
CA ALA A 458 18.21 -1.29 -10.52
C ALA A 458 19.38 -2.14 -10.05
N THR A 459 19.17 -3.07 -9.12
CA THR A 459 20.28 -3.74 -8.44
C THR A 459 20.71 -5.04 -9.11
N GLY A 460 19.80 -5.70 -9.84
CA GLY A 460 20.05 -6.97 -10.52
C GLY A 460 20.31 -8.14 -9.56
N ARG A 461 19.88 -8.03 -8.30
CA ARG A 461 20.05 -9.05 -7.26
C ARG A 461 18.84 -9.09 -6.33
N GLY A 462 18.72 -10.12 -5.49
CA GLY A 462 17.57 -10.30 -4.59
C GLY A 462 16.35 -10.99 -5.22
N LEU A 463 15.30 -11.14 -4.41
CA LEU A 463 14.08 -11.88 -4.77
C LEU A 463 13.38 -11.30 -5.99
N GLY A 464 13.30 -9.97 -6.13
CA GLY A 464 12.65 -9.33 -7.27
C GLY A 464 13.37 -9.61 -8.60
N ASN A 465 14.71 -9.61 -8.57
CA ASN A 465 15.51 -9.99 -9.73
C ASN A 465 15.35 -11.48 -10.06
N LEU A 466 15.37 -12.35 -9.05
CA LEU A 466 15.19 -13.80 -9.23
C LEU A 466 13.83 -14.11 -9.87
N MET A 467 12.74 -13.48 -9.41
CA MET A 467 11.41 -13.61 -10.04
C MET A 467 11.44 -13.24 -11.53
N THR A 468 12.07 -12.13 -11.87
CA THR A 468 12.11 -11.64 -13.26
C THR A 468 12.95 -12.57 -14.14
N LEU A 469 14.11 -12.98 -13.65
CA LEU A 469 15.01 -13.87 -14.37
C LEU A 469 14.33 -15.23 -14.62
N SER A 470 13.72 -15.82 -13.58
CA SER A 470 12.98 -17.08 -13.69
C SER A 470 11.81 -16.99 -14.66
N ALA A 471 11.06 -15.88 -14.65
CA ALA A 471 10.02 -15.64 -15.65
C ALA A 471 10.58 -15.55 -17.09
N SER A 472 11.74 -14.92 -17.26
CA SER A 472 12.39 -14.76 -18.58
C SER A 472 12.95 -16.08 -19.10
N LEU A 473 13.42 -16.95 -18.20
CA LEU A 473 13.92 -18.29 -18.51
C LEU A 473 12.81 -19.36 -18.55
N SER A 474 11.55 -18.98 -18.35
CA SER A 474 10.42 -19.91 -18.23
C SER A 474 10.60 -20.96 -17.10
N ASP A 475 11.44 -20.66 -16.12
CA ASP A 475 11.60 -21.46 -14.90
C ASP A 475 10.48 -21.09 -13.91
N TYR A 476 9.28 -21.59 -14.20
CA TYR A 476 8.11 -21.31 -13.37
C TYR A 476 8.23 -21.95 -11.98
N THR A 477 9.01 -23.02 -11.82
CA THR A 477 9.26 -23.63 -10.50
C THR A 477 9.97 -22.63 -9.59
N MET A 478 11.09 -22.06 -10.05
CA MET A 478 11.81 -21.04 -9.27
C MET A 478 10.99 -19.76 -9.10
N LEU A 479 10.21 -19.35 -10.11
CA LEU A 479 9.31 -18.20 -9.99
C LEU A 479 8.30 -18.37 -8.85
N TRP A 480 7.58 -19.49 -8.82
CA TRP A 480 6.60 -19.78 -7.78
C TRP A 480 7.23 -19.93 -6.40
N LEU A 481 8.40 -20.58 -6.29
CA LEU A 481 9.16 -20.66 -5.04
C LEU A 481 9.52 -19.27 -4.51
N THR A 482 9.97 -18.38 -5.38
CA THR A 482 10.35 -17.01 -5.01
C THR A 482 9.11 -16.20 -4.59
N VAL A 483 7.97 -16.38 -5.27
CA VAL A 483 6.68 -15.78 -4.92
C VAL A 483 6.21 -16.24 -3.54
N VAL A 484 6.23 -17.55 -3.28
CA VAL A 484 5.85 -18.12 -1.98
C VAL A 484 6.76 -17.58 -0.88
N LEU A 485 8.08 -17.57 -1.09
CA LEU A 485 9.03 -17.06 -0.11
C LEU A 485 8.81 -15.57 0.21
N ALA A 486 8.61 -14.73 -0.81
CA ALA A 486 8.32 -13.30 -0.61
C ALA A 486 6.99 -13.07 0.11
N THR A 487 5.95 -13.85 -0.22
CA THR A 487 4.63 -13.78 0.41
C THR A 487 4.71 -14.21 1.89
N LEU A 488 5.42 -15.30 2.18
CA LEU A 488 5.67 -15.75 3.54
C LEU A 488 6.46 -14.72 4.34
N ALA A 489 7.53 -14.14 3.78
CA ALA A 489 8.28 -13.07 4.42
C ALA A 489 7.39 -11.86 4.76
N SER A 490 6.44 -11.50 3.89
CA SER A 490 5.47 -10.43 4.10
C SER A 490 4.47 -10.74 5.20
N ILE A 491 3.90 -11.94 5.21
CA ILE A 491 2.97 -12.39 6.26
C ILE A 491 3.68 -12.46 7.62
N LEU A 492 4.90 -13.02 7.66
CA LEU A 492 5.70 -13.12 8.89
C LEU A 492 6.10 -11.74 9.41
N GLY A 493 6.51 -10.82 8.53
CA GLY A 493 6.81 -9.44 8.90
C GLY A 493 5.57 -8.71 9.44
N TYR A 494 4.41 -8.85 8.79
CA TYR A 494 3.14 -8.31 9.27
C TYR A 494 2.80 -8.85 10.66
N ALA A 495 2.90 -10.17 10.85
CA ALA A 495 2.63 -10.84 12.12
C ALA A 495 3.62 -10.42 13.22
N GLY A 496 4.89 -10.23 12.87
CA GLY A 496 5.94 -9.72 13.76
C GLY A 496 5.65 -8.31 14.27
N VAL A 497 5.22 -7.41 13.38
CA VAL A 497 4.81 -6.05 13.77
C VAL A 497 3.53 -6.09 14.62
N ALA A 498 2.54 -6.94 14.28
CA ALA A 498 1.33 -7.13 15.09
C ALA A 498 1.64 -7.70 16.49
N TRP A 499 2.66 -8.54 16.59
CA TRP A 499 3.14 -9.03 17.89
C TRP A 499 3.80 -7.91 18.69
N ALA A 500 4.65 -7.08 18.07
CA ALA A 500 5.26 -5.93 18.70
C ALA A 500 4.22 -4.89 19.17
N GLU A 501 3.23 -4.59 18.34
CA GLU A 501 2.07 -3.73 18.67
C GLU A 501 1.39 -4.19 19.95
N ARG A 502 1.01 -5.47 20.04
CA ARG A 502 0.35 -6.03 21.24
C ARG A 502 1.21 -5.92 22.48
N ARG A 503 2.54 -6.13 22.36
CA ARG A 503 3.46 -6.02 23.50
C ARG A 503 3.56 -4.59 24.00
N VAL A 504 3.68 -3.62 23.08
CA VAL A 504 3.83 -2.21 23.41
C VAL A 504 2.51 -1.61 23.93
N LEU A 505 1.39 -1.87 23.27
CA LEU A 505 0.10 -1.32 23.67
C LEU A 505 -0.39 -1.87 25.01
N ARG A 506 0.02 -3.07 25.44
CA ARG A 506 -0.25 -3.56 26.81
C ARG A 506 0.31 -2.65 27.90
N VAL A 507 1.40 -1.93 27.62
CA VAL A 507 2.04 -1.03 28.57
C VAL A 507 1.47 0.38 28.47
N PHE A 508 1.30 0.89 27.24
CA PHE A 508 0.98 2.30 27.00
C PHE A 508 -0.49 2.61 26.75
N ALA A 509 -1.31 1.61 26.40
CA ALA A 509 -2.74 1.76 26.13
C ALA A 509 -3.49 0.44 26.42
N PRO A 510 -3.46 -0.08 27.67
CA PRO A 510 -4.06 -1.37 28.01
C PRO A 510 -5.56 -1.42 27.71
N GLU A 511 -6.26 -0.29 27.80
CA GLU A 511 -7.68 -0.18 27.42
C GLU A 511 -7.97 -0.54 25.96
N GLN A 512 -6.96 -0.51 25.08
CA GLN A 512 -7.07 -0.91 23.68
C GLN A 512 -6.72 -2.38 23.43
N VAL A 513 -6.04 -3.06 24.36
CA VAL A 513 -5.63 -4.47 24.22
C VAL A 513 -6.53 -5.42 25.00
N ASP A 514 -7.02 -5.01 26.17
CA ASP A 514 -7.66 -5.90 27.13
C ASP A 514 -9.21 -5.83 27.14
N ARG A 515 -9.86 -5.21 26.14
CA ARG A 515 -11.33 -5.14 26.05
C ARG A 515 -11.93 -6.10 25.03
#